data_AF-A0A6J4L8I1-F1
#
_entry.id   AF-A0A6J4L8I1-F1
#
_cell.length_a   1.000
_cell.length_b   1.000
_cell.length_c   1.000
_cell.angle_alpha   90.00
_cell.angle_beta   90.00
_cell.angle_gamma   90.00
#
_symmetry.space_group_name_H-M   'P 1'
#
loop_
_entity.id
_entity.type
_entity.pdbx_description
1 polymer ?
#
loop_
_entity_poly.entity_id
_entity_poly.type
_entity_poly.pdbx_seq_one_letter_code
_entity_poly.pdbx_strand_id
1 'polypeptide(L)' 'MGSTRARIAIDAMGGDHAPAEVVAGALKAQEELGVEILLVGDPQQIEDSLRQQDAIGRVSTGQLEIVPSEGAGPT' A
#
# COMPACT_ATOMS: atom_id res chain seq x y z
N MET A 1 -7.80 24.25 14.05
CA MET A 1 -6.55 24.22 13.26
C MET A 1 -6.54 22.89 12.54
N GLY A 2 -6.57 22.87 11.21
CA GLY A 2 -6.62 21.63 10.44
C GLY A 2 -5.36 20.81 10.74
N SER A 3 -5.51 19.67 11.41
CA SER A 3 -4.43 18.70 11.51
C SER A 3 -4.25 18.11 10.11
N THR A 4 -3.28 18.63 9.35
CA THR A 4 -2.97 18.03 8.05
C THR A 4 -2.32 16.69 8.32
N ARG A 5 -3.08 15.61 8.16
CA ARG A 5 -2.54 14.24 8.17
C ARG A 5 -1.55 14.13 7.00
N ALA A 6 -0.32 13.71 7.28
CA ALA A 6 0.69 13.57 6.23
C ALA A 6 0.23 12.52 5.22
N ARG A 7 0.29 12.86 3.92
CA ARG A 7 0.04 11.94 2.80
C ARG A 7 1.39 11.50 2.23
N ILE A 8 1.63 10.20 2.18
CA ILE A 8 2.92 9.60 1.80
C ILE A 8 2.71 8.65 0.63
N ALA A 9 3.36 8.92 -0.50
CA ALA A 9 3.41 7.99 -1.62
C ALA A 9 4.59 7.02 -1.43
N ILE A 10 4.34 5.72 -1.57
CA ILE A 10 5.32 4.64 -1.43
C ILE A 10 5.32 3.84 -2.73
N ASP A 11 6.48 3.67 -3.35
CA ASP A 11 6.65 2.72 -4.46
C ASP A 11 6.50 1.29 -3.91
N ALA A 12 5.38 0.66 -4.26
CA ALA A 12 5.05 -0.68 -3.82
C ALA A 12 5.86 -1.75 -4.57
N MET A 13 6.48 -1.42 -5.70
CA MET A 13 7.07 -2.40 -6.61
C MET A 13 8.59 -2.58 -6.42
N GLY A 14 9.23 -1.71 -5.65
CA GLY A 14 10.68 -1.74 -5.43
C GLY A 14 11.12 -2.70 -4.32
N GLY A 15 12.06 -3.59 -4.63
CA GLY A 15 12.73 -4.47 -3.66
C GLY A 15 12.52 -5.96 -3.93
N ASP A 16 13.33 -6.80 -3.29
CA ASP A 16 13.37 -8.26 -3.56
C ASP A 16 12.09 -9.00 -3.12
N HIS A 17 11.34 -8.42 -2.18
CA HIS A 17 10.11 -8.97 -1.62
C HIS A 17 8.88 -8.08 -1.88
N ALA A 18 8.99 -7.13 -2.81
CA ALA A 18 7.88 -6.34 -3.28
C ALA A 18 6.89 -7.18 -4.11
N PRO A 19 5.59 -6.83 -4.15
CA PRO A 19 4.95 -5.78 -3.35
C PRO A 19 4.57 -6.18 -1.91
N ALA A 20 4.69 -7.47 -1.56
CA ALA A 20 4.16 -8.01 -0.32
C ALA A 20 4.72 -7.35 0.96
N GLU A 21 6.04 -7.19 1.07
CA GLU A 21 6.65 -6.57 2.26
C GLU A 21 6.38 -5.07 2.35
N VAL A 22 6.37 -4.37 1.21
CA VAL A 22 6.10 -2.93 1.16
C VAL A 22 4.66 -2.66 1.61
N VAL A 23 3.70 -3.44 1.11
CA VAL A 23 2.29 -3.36 1.51
C VAL A 23 2.13 -3.65 3.01
N ALA A 24 2.80 -4.66 3.55
CA ALA A 24 2.74 -4.98 4.97
C ALA A 24 3.29 -3.85 5.86
N GLY A 25 4.43 -3.27 5.47
CA GLY A 25 5.02 -2.14 6.16
C GLY A 25 4.15 -0.88 6.10
N ALA A 26 3.54 -0.62 4.95
CA ALA A 26 2.61 0.50 4.75
C ALA A 26 1.38 0.37 5.65
N LEU A 27 0.72 -0.79 5.65
CA LEU A 27 -0.41 -1.07 6.53
C LEU A 27 -0.06 -0.82 8.01
N LYS A 28 1.08 -1.36 8.46
CA LYS A 28 1.57 -1.16 9.82
C LYS A 28 1.84 0.33 10.13
N ALA A 29 2.45 1.06 9.21
CA ALA A 29 2.73 2.49 9.39
C ALA A 29 1.45 3.33 9.46
N GLN A 30 0.42 2.99 8.67
CA GLN A 30 -0.89 3.64 8.75
C GLN A 30 -1.51 3.45 10.15
N GLU A 31 -1.45 2.24 10.70
CA GLU A 31 -1.98 1.92 12.03
C GLU A 31 -1.18 2.59 13.16
N GLU A 32 0.16 2.50 13.12
CA GLU A 32 1.03 2.97 14.22
C GLU A 32 1.22 4.49 14.22
N LEU A 33 1.29 5.11 13.04
CA LEU A 33 1.62 6.54 12.89
C LEU A 33 0.42 7.41 12.55
N GLY A 34 -0.71 6.80 12.18
CA GLY A 34 -1.92 7.52 11.78
C GLY A 34 -1.70 8.43 10.57
N VAL A 35 -0.83 8.03 9.63
CA VAL A 35 -0.56 8.72 8.37
C VAL A 35 -1.44 8.19 7.24
N GLU A 36 -1.60 8.98 6.18
CA GLU A 36 -2.28 8.54 4.97
C GLU A 36 -1.23 8.04 3.96
N ILE A 37 -1.47 6.86 3.36
CA ILE A 37 -0.50 6.20 2.50
C ILE A 37 -1.13 5.92 1.14
N LEU A 38 -0.37 6.25 0.10
CA LEU A 38 -0.66 5.92 -1.29
C LEU A 38 0.37 4.90 -1.78
N LEU A 39 -0.09 3.74 -2.25
CA LEU A 39 0.74 2.70 -2.84
C LEU A 39 0.83 2.92 -4.35
N VAL A 40 2.03 3.16 -4.86
CA VAL A 40 2.28 3.44 -6.27
C VAL A 40 2.81 2.17 -6.93
N GLY A 41 2.20 1.73 -8.03
CA GLY A 41 2.66 0.53 -8.73
C GLY A 41 1.61 -0.14 -9.59
N ASP A 42 1.80 -1.45 -9.82
CA ASP A 42 0.84 -2.30 -10.51
C ASP A 42 -0.38 -2.57 -9.61
N PRO A 43 -1.58 -2.08 -9.97
CA PRO A 43 -2.74 -2.21 -9.10
C PRO A 43 -3.11 -3.66 -8.81
N GLN A 44 -2.96 -4.56 -9.79
CA GLN A 44 -3.35 -5.94 -9.64
C GLN A 44 -2.42 -6.68 -8.68
N GLN A 45 -1.11 -6.46 -8.80
CA GLN A 45 -0.13 -7.06 -7.88
C GLN A 45 -0.26 -6.50 -6.45
N ILE A 46 -0.58 -5.21 -6.32
CA ILE A 46 -0.81 -4.57 -5.01
C ILE A 46 -2.09 -5.12 -4.37
N GLU A 47 -3.19 -5.21 -5.13
CA GLU A 47 -4.47 -5.78 -4.65
C GLU A 47 -4.32 -7.25 -4.24
N ASP A 48 -3.58 -8.05 -5.00
CA ASP A 48 -3.27 -9.43 -4.63
C ASP A 48 -2.50 -9.52 -3.31
N SER A 49 -1.52 -8.63 -3.13
CA SER A 49 -0.76 -8.54 -1.88
C SER A 49 -1.65 -8.13 -0.70
N LEU A 50 -2.52 -7.14 -0.88
CA LEU A 50 -3.49 -6.72 0.15
C LEU A 50 -4.40 -7.88 0.57
N ARG A 51 -4.98 -8.59 -0.41
CA ARG A 51 -5.83 -9.77 -0.15
C ARG A 51 -5.08 -10.86 0.62
N GLN A 52 -3.81 -11.10 0.29
CA GLN A 52 -2.99 -12.07 1.02
C GLN A 52 -2.76 -11.64 2.47
N GLN A 53 -2.50 -10.35 2.74
CA GLN A 53 -2.32 -9.82 4.10
C GLN A 53 -3.60 -9.89 4.95
N ASP A 54 -4.75 -9.61 4.36
CA ASP A 54 -6.06 -9.79 5.02
C ASP A 54 -6.32 -11.27 5.36
N ALA A 55 -6.03 -12.18 4.42
CA ALA A 55 -6.27 -13.61 4.60
C ALA A 55 -5.44 -14.23 5.75
N ILE A 56 -4.24 -13.70 5.99
CA ILE A 56 -3.37 -14.13 7.10
C ILE A 56 -3.63 -13.35 8.40
N GLY A 57 -4.67 -12.50 8.44
CA GLY A 57 -5.12 -11.77 9.63
C GLY A 57 -4.09 -10.81 10.20
N ARG A 58 -3.14 -10.33 9.36
CA ARG A 58 -2.02 -9.53 9.84
C ARG A 58 -2.37 -8.06 10.04
N VAL A 59 -3.32 -7.54 9.28
CA VAL A 59 -3.78 -6.14 9.36
C VAL A 59 -5.20 -6.04 8.81
N SER A 60 -6.05 -5.14 9.32
CA SER A 60 -7.26 -4.73 8.58
C SER A 60 -6.84 -3.84 7.42
N THR A 61 -7.23 -4.16 6.19
CA THR A 61 -7.06 -3.23 5.06
C THR A 61 -7.79 -1.92 5.33
N GLY A 62 -7.06 -0.95 5.86
CA GLY A 62 -7.53 0.43 5.99
C GLY A 62 -7.67 1.07 4.61
N GLN A 63 -8.11 2.32 4.58
CA GLN A 63 -8.21 3.10 3.34
C GLN A 63 -6.80 3.41 2.79
N LEU A 64 -6.19 2.46 2.10
CA LEU A 64 -5.01 2.69 1.26
C LEU A 64 -5.48 3.07 -0.14
N GLU A 65 -4.88 4.12 -0.68
CA GLU A 65 -5.11 4.55 -2.05
C GLU A 65 -4.07 3.88 -2.94
N ILE A 66 -4.49 3.21 -4.01
CA ILE A 66 -3.59 2.65 -5.02
C ILE A 66 -3.50 3.64 -6.18
N VAL A 67 -2.29 4.05 -6.52
CA VAL A 67 -1.99 4.95 -7.64
C VAL A 67 -1.26 4.16 -8.73
N PRO A 68 -1.89 3.90 -9.89
CA PRO A 68 -1.21 3.22 -10.99
C PRO A 68 0.02 4.00 -11.47
N SER A 69 1.13 3.29 -11.73
CA SER A 69 2.30 3.86 -12.44
C SER A 69 2.37 3.37 -13.89
N GLU A 70 3.01 4.16 -14.78
CA GLU A 70 3.07 3.86 -16.22
C GLU A 70 3.65 2.46 -16.48
N GLY A 71 3.02 1.71 -17.41
CA GLY A 71 3.38 0.33 -17.74
C GLY A 71 2.50 -0.74 -17.08
N ALA A 72 1.64 -0.38 -16.11
CA ALA A 72 0.71 -1.29 -15.42
C ALA A 72 -0.72 -1.35 -16.02
N GLY A 73 -0.87 -1.04 -17.32
CA GLY A 73 -2.12 -1.21 -18.04
C GLY A 73 -2.23 -2.62 -18.63
N PRO A 74 -3.45 -3.17 -18.82
CA PRO A 74 -3.61 -4.46 -19.50
C PRO A 74 -3.01 -4.38 -20.90
N THR A 75 -2.12 -5.32 -21.22
CA THR A 75 -1.65 -5.58 -22.60
C THR A 75 -2.65 -6.46 -23.33
#